data_AF-A0A811ZYX3-F1
#
_entry.id   AF-A0A811ZYX3-F1
#
_cell.length_a   1.000
_cell.length_b   1.000
_cell.length_c   1.000
_cell.angle_alpha   90.00
_cell.angle_beta   90.00
_cell.angle_gamma   90.00
#
_symmetry.space_group_name_H-M   'P 1'
#
loop_
_entity.id
_entity.type
_entity.pdbx_description
1 polymer ?
#
loop_
_entity_poly.entity_id
_entity_poly.type
_entity_poly.pdbx_seq_one_letter_code
_entity_poly.pdbx_strand_id
1 'polypeptide(L)'
;MVLLHVKRGDESQFLLQTPGSAKLEEITVRVAQVYNARLKVQRICSEMEELAEHGIFLPPNMQGLTDDQIEELKLRDEWGEKCVPSGGSVFKKDNIGRRNGQAPNEKMKQILKKTIEEAKAIISKKQVEAGVCVTIEMVEAALDQLRGAVMIVYPMGLPPYDPIRKEFENKEDLSGTQAGLNVIRESEAQLWWVAKELRRTKTLSDYVGKNEKTKIIVKIQQRGQGAPAREPVISSEEQKQLMLYYQRRQEELKVSGWQKVFSGAGARGIHPLALPKCRMWGGGTATAPSSPGPWGPHLAASHLHLSLGAPFWAGGEWEFRHRFFPQPVFILQNTLQKCLPE
;
A
#
# COMPACT_ATOMS: atom_id res chain seq x y z
N MET A 1 -20.50 -4.07 -17.59
CA MET A 1 -19.12 -4.23 -17.10
C MET A 1 -18.96 -3.57 -15.74
N VAL A 2 -18.61 -4.36 -14.72
CA VAL A 2 -18.44 -3.91 -13.33
C VAL A 2 -17.17 -3.05 -13.21
N LEU A 3 -17.30 -1.92 -12.50
CA LEU A 3 -16.19 -1.00 -12.24
C LEU A 3 -15.56 -1.29 -10.88
N LEU A 4 -14.29 -1.71 -10.89
CA LEU A 4 -13.50 -1.99 -9.70
C LEU A 4 -12.67 -0.76 -9.34
N HIS A 5 -12.97 -0.15 -8.20
CA HIS A 5 -12.09 0.86 -7.60
C HIS A 5 -11.10 0.18 -6.67
N VAL A 6 -9.87 0.02 -7.15
CA VAL A 6 -8.80 -0.65 -6.41
C VAL A 6 -8.14 0.33 -5.45
N LYS A 7 -8.08 -0.04 -4.18
CA LYS A 7 -7.42 0.68 -3.09
C LYS A 7 -6.34 -0.16 -2.41
N ARG A 8 -5.36 0.49 -1.79
CA ARG A 8 -4.44 -0.14 -0.84
C ARG A 8 -4.47 0.67 0.46
N GLY A 9 -4.87 0.04 1.57
CA GLY A 9 -5.18 0.76 2.80
C GLY A 9 -6.36 1.70 2.55
N ASP A 10 -6.11 3.00 2.68
CA ASP A 10 -7.08 4.08 2.43
C ASP A 10 -6.81 4.82 1.10
N GLU A 11 -5.69 4.53 0.45
CA GLU A 11 -5.30 5.20 -0.79
C GLU A 11 -5.96 4.59 -2.02
N SER A 12 -6.61 5.44 -2.80
CA SER A 12 -7.10 5.14 -4.15
C SER A 12 -5.93 4.90 -5.11
N GLN A 13 -5.91 3.74 -5.75
CA GLN A 13 -4.85 3.33 -6.65
C GLN A 13 -5.26 3.55 -8.11
N PHE A 14 -6.23 2.78 -8.62
CA PHE A 14 -6.71 2.86 -10.00
C PHE A 14 -8.13 2.30 -10.14
N LEU A 15 -8.76 2.59 -11.28
CA LEU A 15 -10.02 1.98 -11.69
C LEU A 15 -9.75 0.87 -12.71
N LEU A 16 -10.42 -0.27 -12.58
CA LEU A 16 -10.34 -1.38 -13.52
C LEU A 16 -11.75 -1.80 -13.92
N GLN A 17 -11.97 -2.08 -15.20
CA GLN A 17 -13.25 -2.57 -15.70
C GLN A 17 -13.18 -4.07 -15.99
N THR A 18 -14.15 -4.83 -15.48
CA THR A 18 -14.21 -6.29 -15.66
C THR A 18 -15.65 -6.79 -15.86
N PRO A 19 -15.88 -7.88 -16.61
CA PRO A 19 -17.20 -8.49 -16.69
C PRO A 19 -17.56 -9.18 -15.37
N GLY A 20 -18.84 -9.16 -14.99
CA GLY A 20 -19.31 -9.80 -13.76
C GLY A 20 -19.16 -11.33 -13.77
N SER A 21 -19.14 -11.93 -14.96
CA SER A 21 -18.94 -13.37 -15.17
C SER A 21 -17.49 -13.84 -15.01
N ALA A 22 -16.51 -12.93 -14.94
CA ALA A 22 -15.11 -13.31 -14.81
C ALA A 22 -14.83 -13.99 -13.46
N LYS A 23 -13.88 -14.92 -13.49
CA LYS A 23 -13.37 -15.57 -12.28
C LYS A 23 -12.57 -14.59 -11.44
N LEU A 24 -12.73 -14.66 -10.13
CA LEU A 24 -11.98 -13.80 -9.21
C LEU A 24 -10.48 -14.08 -9.24
N GLU A 25 -10.06 -15.29 -9.58
CA GLU A 25 -8.66 -15.62 -9.84
C GLU A 25 -8.05 -14.75 -10.95
N GLU A 26 -8.67 -14.72 -12.12
CA GLU A 26 -8.23 -13.92 -13.26
C GLU A 26 -8.24 -12.42 -12.94
N ILE A 27 -9.28 -11.95 -12.24
CA ILE A 27 -9.37 -10.55 -11.79
C ILE A 27 -8.25 -10.23 -10.80
N THR A 28 -7.96 -11.13 -9.86
CA THR A 28 -6.90 -10.91 -8.84
C THR A 28 -5.53 -10.83 -9.49
N VAL A 29 -5.22 -11.74 -10.42
CA VAL A 29 -3.97 -11.71 -11.19
C VAL A 29 -3.86 -10.42 -11.98
N ARG A 30 -4.92 -10.04 -12.71
CA ARG A 30 -4.94 -8.81 -13.51
C ARG A 30 -4.77 -7.55 -12.65
N VAL A 31 -5.44 -7.49 -11.49
CA VAL A 31 -5.30 -6.36 -10.56
C VAL A 31 -3.88 -6.30 -9.99
N ALA A 32 -3.29 -7.44 -9.61
CA ALA A 32 -1.92 -7.49 -9.12
C ALA A 32 -0.89 -7.07 -10.20
N GLN A 33 -1.08 -7.51 -11.44
CA GLN A 33 -0.25 -7.13 -12.59
C GLN A 33 -0.28 -5.62 -12.84
N VAL A 34 -1.47 -5.02 -12.97
CA VAL A 34 -1.61 -3.57 -13.16
C VAL A 34 -1.00 -2.82 -11.96
N TYR A 35 -1.24 -3.31 -10.74
CA TYR A 35 -0.70 -2.69 -9.53
C TYR A 35 0.84 -2.67 -9.53
N ASN A 36 1.47 -3.82 -9.78
CA ASN A 36 2.92 -3.95 -9.80
C ASN A 36 3.55 -3.20 -10.99
N ALA A 37 2.93 -3.25 -12.16
CA ALA A 37 3.40 -2.53 -13.35
C ALA A 37 3.36 -1.00 -13.12
N ARG A 38 2.33 -0.48 -12.44
CA ARG A 38 2.31 0.93 -12.03
C ARG A 38 3.45 1.28 -11.08
N LEU A 39 3.72 0.45 -10.08
CA LEU A 39 4.86 0.65 -9.17
C LEU A 39 6.19 0.65 -9.95
N LYS A 40 6.31 -0.21 -10.96
CA LYS A 40 7.48 -0.28 -11.84
C LYS A 40 7.68 1.01 -12.64
N VAL A 41 6.62 1.51 -13.28
CA VAL A 41 6.65 2.81 -13.98
C VAL A 41 7.07 3.94 -13.02
N GLN A 42 6.56 3.95 -11.78
CA GLN A 42 6.95 4.96 -10.80
C GLN A 42 8.45 4.94 -10.49
N ARG A 43 9.02 3.74 -10.27
CA ARG A 43 10.47 3.59 -10.00
C ARG A 43 11.31 4.07 -11.18
N ILE A 44 10.96 3.64 -12.39
CA ILE A 44 11.68 4.03 -13.61
C ILE A 44 11.61 5.55 -13.78
N CYS A 45 10.44 6.15 -13.60
CA CYS A 45 10.28 7.61 -13.69
C CYS A 45 11.18 8.35 -12.70
N SER A 46 11.28 7.91 -11.44
CA SER A 46 12.17 8.52 -10.43
C SER A 46 13.64 8.41 -10.83
N GLU A 47 14.09 7.24 -11.28
CA GLU A 47 15.47 7.05 -11.74
C GLU A 47 15.78 7.82 -13.03
N MET A 48 14.81 7.97 -13.94
CA MET A 48 14.97 8.75 -15.16
C MET A 48 15.05 10.26 -14.88
N GLU A 49 14.44 10.75 -13.81
CA GLU A 49 14.61 12.15 -13.37
C GLU A 49 16.07 12.40 -12.98
N GLU A 50 16.68 11.48 -12.23
CA GLU A 50 18.09 11.57 -11.88
C GLU A 50 19.01 11.38 -13.09
N LEU A 51 18.67 10.47 -14.01
CA LEU A 51 19.39 10.28 -15.29
C LEU A 51 19.44 11.59 -16.11
N ALA A 52 18.32 12.31 -16.13
CA ALA A 52 18.20 13.57 -16.84
C ALA A 52 18.98 14.72 -16.15
N GLU A 53 19.26 14.59 -14.86
CA GLU A 53 19.97 15.58 -14.04
C GLU A 53 21.48 15.33 -14.01
N HIS A 54 21.90 14.08 -13.85
CA HIS A 54 23.27 13.70 -13.46
C HIS A 54 23.91 12.65 -14.37
N GLY A 55 23.19 12.12 -15.37
CA GLY A 55 23.75 11.13 -16.29
C GLY A 55 23.65 9.70 -15.79
N ILE A 56 24.40 8.81 -16.44
CA ILE A 56 24.35 7.36 -16.20
C ILE A 56 24.87 6.98 -14.81
N PHE A 57 24.49 5.80 -14.34
CA PHE A 57 25.03 5.23 -13.11
C PHE A 57 26.55 5.00 -13.21
N LEU A 58 27.26 5.25 -12.10
CA LEU A 58 28.65 4.83 -11.96
C LEU A 58 28.72 3.31 -11.75
N PRO A 59 29.82 2.67 -12.19
CA PRO A 59 30.10 1.28 -11.86
C PRO A 59 30.03 1.00 -10.34
N PRO A 60 29.50 -0.15 -9.89
CA PRO A 60 29.35 -0.45 -8.46
C PRO A 60 30.64 -0.36 -7.63
N ASN A 61 31.79 -0.60 -8.25
CA ASN A 61 33.12 -0.48 -7.64
C ASN A 61 33.60 0.96 -7.44
N MET A 62 32.93 1.95 -8.04
CA MET A 62 33.25 3.38 -7.93
C MET A 62 32.22 4.17 -7.12
N GLN A 63 31.06 3.58 -6.83
CA GLN A 63 30.00 4.25 -6.06
C GLN A 63 30.44 4.45 -4.60
N GLY A 64 30.30 5.68 -4.10
CA GLY A 64 30.60 6.02 -2.70
C GLY A 64 32.07 6.21 -2.37
N LEU A 65 32.97 6.14 -3.35
CA LEU A 65 34.37 6.55 -3.21
C LEU A 65 34.51 8.05 -3.44
N THR A 66 35.50 8.68 -2.80
CA THR A 66 35.86 10.07 -3.11
C THR A 66 36.63 10.15 -4.42
N ASP A 67 36.62 11.33 -5.05
CA ASP A 67 37.35 11.60 -6.29
C ASP A 67 38.85 11.23 -6.13
N ASP A 68 39.45 11.52 -4.96
CA ASP A 68 40.84 11.18 -4.63
C ASP A 68 41.09 9.65 -4.58
N GLN A 69 40.16 8.89 -4.00
CA GLN A 69 40.26 7.42 -3.92
C GLN A 69 40.13 6.77 -5.30
N ILE A 70 39.30 7.35 -6.17
CA ILE A 70 39.13 6.88 -7.55
C ILE A 70 40.44 7.08 -8.34
N GLU A 71 41.10 8.22 -8.17
CA GLU A 71 42.39 8.52 -8.79
C GLU A 71 43.51 7.61 -8.26
N GLU A 72 43.57 7.39 -6.94
CA GLU A 72 44.56 6.50 -6.31
C GLU A 72 44.41 5.05 -6.77
N LEU A 73 43.16 4.57 -6.85
CA LEU A 73 42.83 3.22 -7.32
C LEU A 73 42.84 3.09 -8.86
N LYS A 74 43.04 4.20 -9.59
CA LYS A 74 43.07 4.28 -11.06
C LYS A 74 41.84 3.63 -11.71
N LEU A 75 40.68 3.74 -11.06
CA LEU A 75 39.43 3.19 -11.58
C LEU A 75 38.95 4.05 -12.74
N ARG A 76 38.63 3.41 -13.87
CA ARG A 76 38.13 4.08 -15.07
C ARG A 76 36.68 3.69 -15.32
N ASP A 77 35.86 4.68 -15.64
CA ASP A 77 34.49 4.46 -16.07
C ASP A 77 34.46 4.07 -17.55
N GLU A 78 34.56 2.77 -17.84
CA GLU A 78 34.49 2.22 -19.20
C GLU A 78 33.14 2.46 -19.88
N TRP A 79 32.07 2.69 -19.09
CA TRP A 79 30.73 2.87 -19.60
C TRP A 79 30.39 4.33 -19.84
N GLY A 80 31.02 5.26 -19.13
CA GLY A 80 30.96 6.70 -19.41
C GLY A 80 31.34 7.05 -20.84
N GLU A 81 32.36 6.39 -21.39
CA GLU A 81 32.81 6.61 -22.78
C GLU A 81 31.91 5.92 -23.82
N LYS A 82 31.25 4.82 -23.46
CA LYS A 82 30.39 4.03 -24.37
C LYS A 82 28.95 4.57 -24.40
N CYS A 83 28.44 5.05 -23.28
CA CYS A 83 27.07 5.48 -23.09
C CYS A 83 26.96 7.01 -23.09
N VAL A 84 27.42 7.63 -24.18
CA VAL A 84 27.34 9.09 -24.34
C VAL A 84 25.93 9.49 -24.79
N PRO A 85 25.32 10.52 -24.17
CA PRO A 85 24.02 11.01 -24.61
C PRO A 85 24.09 11.64 -26.01
N SER A 86 23.03 11.47 -26.78
CA SER A 86 22.85 12.07 -28.10
C SER A 86 23.00 13.59 -28.02
N GLY A 87 23.96 14.14 -28.77
CA GLY A 87 24.22 15.58 -28.80
C GLY A 87 25.13 16.10 -27.67
N GLY A 88 25.84 15.22 -26.98
CA GLY A 88 26.89 15.55 -26.00
C GLY A 88 26.39 15.66 -24.56
N SER A 89 27.34 15.68 -23.63
CA SER A 89 27.10 15.74 -22.18
C SER A 89 27.45 17.10 -21.58
N VAL A 90 26.66 17.54 -20.61
CA VAL A 90 26.95 18.68 -19.75
C VAL A 90 27.32 18.17 -18.37
N PHE A 91 28.47 18.60 -17.83
CA PHE A 91 28.90 18.15 -16.51
C PHE A 91 28.08 18.79 -15.40
N LYS A 92 27.37 17.96 -14.63
CA LYS A 92 26.63 18.33 -13.42
C LYS A 92 26.87 17.27 -12.35
N LYS A 93 27.77 17.59 -11.41
CA LYS A 93 28.13 16.68 -10.31
C LYS A 93 26.89 16.21 -9.54
N ASP A 94 26.86 14.91 -9.28
CA ASP A 94 25.89 14.28 -8.40
C ASP A 94 26.33 14.47 -6.94
N ASN A 95 25.45 15.01 -6.10
CA ASN A 95 25.74 15.22 -4.68
C ASN A 95 25.78 13.89 -3.90
N ILE A 96 25.16 12.84 -4.43
CA ILE A 96 25.07 11.52 -3.80
C ILE A 96 26.24 10.62 -4.23
N GLY A 97 26.93 10.97 -5.34
CA GLY A 97 28.07 10.20 -5.86
C GLY A 97 27.70 8.83 -6.42
N ARG A 98 26.46 8.66 -6.91
CA ARG A 98 25.98 7.41 -7.53
C ARG A 98 26.05 7.46 -9.05
N ARG A 99 25.94 8.65 -9.64
CA ARG A 99 25.96 8.90 -11.08
C ARG A 99 27.25 9.62 -11.50
N ASN A 100 27.62 9.48 -12.76
CA ASN A 100 28.90 9.95 -13.28
C ASN A 100 28.97 11.48 -13.49
N GLY A 101 27.84 12.18 -13.33
CA GLY A 101 27.73 13.63 -13.50
C GLY A 101 27.69 14.08 -14.96
N GLN A 102 27.67 13.18 -15.94
CA GLN A 102 27.58 13.52 -17.36
C GLN A 102 26.12 13.59 -17.80
N ALA A 103 25.48 14.72 -17.50
CA ALA A 103 24.07 14.93 -17.81
C ALA A 103 23.82 15.11 -19.32
N PRO A 104 22.65 14.71 -19.83
CA PRO A 104 22.27 14.97 -21.21
C PRO A 104 22.04 16.46 -21.47
N ASN A 105 22.23 16.89 -22.73
CA ASN A 105 21.97 18.26 -23.16
C ASN A 105 20.51 18.71 -22.90
N GLU A 106 20.25 20.01 -22.78
CA GLU A 106 18.94 20.57 -22.39
C GLU A 106 17.77 20.05 -23.26
N LYS A 107 17.99 19.91 -24.57
CA LYS A 107 16.98 19.35 -25.50
C LYS A 107 16.63 17.90 -25.16
N MET A 108 17.64 17.08 -24.88
CA MET A 108 17.45 15.66 -24.52
C MET A 108 16.86 15.52 -23.12
N LYS A 109 17.29 16.38 -22.19
CA LYS A 109 16.69 16.49 -20.86
C LYS A 109 15.20 16.81 -20.92
N GLN A 110 14.78 17.70 -21.82
CA GLN A 110 13.36 18.01 -22.03
C GLN A 110 12.58 16.81 -22.57
N ILE A 111 13.16 15.99 -23.44
CA ILE A 111 12.51 14.76 -23.93
C ILE A 111 12.25 13.80 -22.76
N LEU A 112 13.25 13.56 -21.91
CA LEU A 112 13.09 12.72 -20.71
C LEU A 112 12.03 13.30 -19.78
N LYS A 113 12.07 14.60 -19.47
CA LYS A 113 11.10 15.23 -18.56
C LYS A 113 9.67 15.15 -19.08
N LYS A 114 9.44 15.45 -20.35
CA LYS A 114 8.10 15.36 -20.97
C LYS A 114 7.56 13.93 -20.93
N THR A 115 8.38 12.96 -21.32
CA THR A 115 7.96 11.55 -21.33
C THR A 115 7.71 11.00 -19.92
N ILE A 116 8.48 11.45 -18.92
CA ILE A 116 8.23 11.14 -17.51
C ILE A 116 6.89 11.74 -17.04
N GLU A 117 6.59 12.99 -17.38
CA GLU A 117 5.32 13.64 -17.03
C GLU A 117 4.12 12.92 -17.68
N GLU A 118 4.23 12.56 -18.96
CA GLU A 118 3.23 11.79 -19.69
C GLU A 118 3.00 10.41 -19.05
N ALA A 119 4.06 9.67 -18.78
CA ALA A 119 3.97 8.37 -18.12
C ALA A 119 3.37 8.50 -16.71
N LYS A 120 3.81 9.49 -15.91
CA LYS A 120 3.26 9.78 -14.58
C LYS A 120 1.77 10.14 -14.66
N ALA A 121 1.32 10.85 -15.70
CA ALA A 121 -0.09 11.17 -15.90
C ALA A 121 -0.94 9.92 -16.17
N ILE A 122 -0.43 8.96 -16.95
CA ILE A 122 -1.09 7.67 -17.23
C ILE A 122 -1.32 6.86 -15.95
N ILE A 123 -0.32 6.82 -15.07
CA ILE A 123 -0.41 6.02 -13.83
C ILE A 123 -0.91 6.82 -12.62
N SER A 124 -1.20 8.11 -12.76
CA SER A 124 -1.51 8.99 -11.63
C SER A 124 -2.78 8.59 -10.89
N LYS A 125 -2.84 8.88 -9.58
CA LYS A 125 -4.05 8.71 -8.77
C LYS A 125 -5.21 9.60 -9.26
N LYS A 126 -4.90 10.70 -9.96
CA LYS A 126 -5.89 11.63 -10.55
C LYS A 126 -6.78 10.96 -11.61
N GLN A 127 -6.32 9.89 -12.24
CA GLN A 127 -7.14 9.11 -13.18
C GLN A 127 -8.40 8.53 -12.52
N VAL A 128 -8.33 8.22 -11.22
CA VAL A 128 -9.48 7.72 -10.46
C VAL A 128 -10.56 8.79 -10.32
N GLU A 129 -10.16 10.04 -10.09
CA GLU A 129 -11.08 11.19 -10.00
C GLU A 129 -11.71 11.51 -11.35
N ALA A 130 -10.93 11.39 -12.42
CA ALA A 130 -11.40 11.55 -13.80
C ALA A 130 -12.29 10.38 -14.28
N GLY A 131 -12.40 9.28 -13.52
CA GLY A 131 -13.20 8.12 -13.89
C GLY A 131 -12.58 7.25 -14.99
N VAL A 132 -11.29 7.42 -15.30
CA VAL A 132 -10.59 6.68 -16.35
C VAL A 132 -10.12 5.33 -15.82
N CYS A 133 -10.41 4.26 -16.57
CA CYS A 133 -9.96 2.92 -16.24
C CYS A 133 -8.54 2.69 -16.76
N VAL A 134 -7.70 2.07 -15.94
CA VAL A 134 -6.32 1.71 -16.30
C VAL A 134 -6.28 0.24 -16.69
N THR A 135 -5.82 -0.03 -17.91
CA THR A 135 -5.56 -1.40 -18.41
C THR A 135 -4.07 -1.71 -18.38
N ILE A 136 -3.71 -2.99 -18.49
CA ILE A 136 -2.30 -3.42 -18.59
C ILE A 136 -1.65 -2.78 -19.82
N GLU A 137 -2.34 -2.80 -20.95
CA GLU A 137 -1.89 -2.21 -22.23
C GLU A 137 -1.52 -0.73 -22.09
N MET A 138 -2.29 0.06 -21.33
CA MET A 138 -1.96 1.47 -21.09
C MET A 138 -0.66 1.64 -20.28
N VAL A 139 -0.40 0.73 -19.33
CA VAL A 139 0.81 0.76 -18.51
C VAL A 139 2.01 0.26 -19.30
N GLU A 140 1.84 -0.77 -20.13
CA GLU A 140 2.86 -1.25 -21.06
C GLU A 140 3.23 -0.20 -22.09
N ALA A 141 2.25 0.50 -22.68
CA ALA A 141 2.48 1.62 -23.57
C ALA A 141 3.28 2.75 -22.89
N ALA A 142 3.00 3.04 -21.62
CA ALA A 142 3.79 4.00 -20.84
C ALA A 142 5.24 3.52 -20.62
N LEU A 143 5.46 2.22 -20.37
CA LEU A 143 6.80 1.63 -20.28
C LEU A 143 7.56 1.74 -21.61
N ASP A 144 6.89 1.48 -22.73
CA ASP A 144 7.47 1.58 -24.06
C ASP A 144 7.82 3.02 -24.44
N GLN A 145 7.01 4.00 -24.03
CA GLN A 145 7.33 5.43 -24.17
C GLN A 145 8.62 5.78 -23.40
N LEU A 146 8.75 5.34 -22.15
CA LEU A 146 9.94 5.56 -21.35
C LEU A 146 11.17 4.88 -21.98
N ARG A 147 11.02 3.65 -22.48
CA ARG A 147 12.10 2.93 -23.18
C ARG A 147 12.53 3.64 -24.46
N GLY A 148 11.58 4.12 -25.25
CA GLY A 148 11.84 4.90 -26.45
C GLY A 148 12.58 6.20 -26.14
N ALA A 149 12.17 6.91 -25.08
CA ALA A 149 12.84 8.13 -24.62
C ALA A 149 14.30 7.87 -24.23
N VAL A 150 14.57 6.80 -23.47
CA VAL A 150 15.93 6.40 -23.11
C VAL A 150 16.74 6.05 -24.36
N MET A 151 16.17 5.37 -25.35
CA MET A 151 16.88 5.02 -26.59
C MET A 151 17.21 6.24 -27.46
N ILE A 152 16.35 7.27 -27.45
CA ILE A 152 16.62 8.54 -28.16
C ILE A 152 17.80 9.28 -27.50
N VAL A 153 17.80 9.33 -26.16
CA VAL A 153 18.86 10.04 -25.43
C VAL A 153 20.15 9.23 -25.37
N TYR A 154 20.08 7.90 -25.23
CA TYR A 154 21.21 6.99 -25.13
C TYR A 154 21.08 5.87 -26.19
N PRO A 155 21.52 6.12 -27.43
CA PRO A 155 21.34 5.17 -28.54
C PRO A 155 22.15 3.88 -28.36
N MET A 156 23.27 3.95 -27.63
CA MET A 156 24.09 2.78 -27.25
C MET A 156 23.52 2.02 -26.04
N GLY A 157 22.38 2.47 -25.51
CA GLY A 157 21.74 1.95 -24.31
C GLY A 157 22.40 2.43 -23.01
N LEU A 158 21.83 1.99 -21.89
CA LEU A 158 22.34 2.25 -20.55
C LEU A 158 23.27 1.11 -20.09
N PRO A 159 24.17 1.35 -19.12
CA PRO A 159 25.02 0.32 -18.55
C PRO A 159 24.22 -0.85 -17.96
N PRO A 160 24.73 -2.09 -18.00
CA PRO A 160 24.02 -3.29 -17.53
C PRO A 160 23.71 -3.27 -16.03
N TYR A 161 24.47 -2.51 -15.25
CA TYR A 161 24.27 -2.36 -13.81
C TYR A 161 23.27 -1.24 -13.46
N ASP A 162 22.87 -0.40 -14.42
CA ASP A 162 21.95 0.73 -14.20
C ASP A 162 20.55 0.23 -13.79
N PRO A 163 19.95 0.78 -12.72
CA PRO A 163 18.61 0.38 -12.25
C PRO A 163 17.54 0.47 -13.33
N ILE A 164 17.58 1.48 -14.21
CA ILE A 164 16.59 1.68 -15.27
C ILE A 164 16.63 0.50 -16.25
N ARG A 165 17.84 0.06 -16.63
CA ARG A 165 18.02 -1.09 -17.52
C ARG A 165 17.61 -2.39 -16.87
N LYS A 166 17.98 -2.60 -15.60
CA LYS A 166 17.57 -3.78 -14.83
C LYS A 166 16.05 -3.90 -14.74
N GLU A 167 15.37 -2.79 -14.46
CA GLU A 167 13.91 -2.73 -14.44
C GLU A 167 13.35 -3.05 -15.82
N PHE A 168 13.86 -2.49 -16.92
CA PHE A 168 13.38 -2.86 -18.27
C PHE A 168 13.59 -4.35 -18.61
N GLU A 169 14.67 -4.97 -18.14
CA GLU A 169 14.99 -6.39 -18.36
C GLU A 169 14.31 -7.36 -17.37
N ASN A 170 13.51 -6.86 -16.41
CA ASN A 170 12.91 -7.65 -15.32
C ASN A 170 13.96 -8.37 -14.43
N LYS A 171 15.15 -7.77 -14.28
CA LYS A 171 16.26 -8.28 -13.46
C LYS A 171 16.50 -7.44 -12.20
N GLU A 172 15.52 -6.63 -11.83
CA GLU A 172 15.57 -5.84 -10.61
C GLU A 172 15.61 -6.74 -9.36
N ASP A 173 16.54 -6.42 -8.45
CA ASP A 173 16.52 -6.98 -7.11
C ASP A 173 15.85 -5.96 -6.17
N LEU A 174 14.60 -6.26 -5.80
CA LEU A 174 13.83 -5.43 -4.88
C LEU A 174 14.01 -5.88 -3.43
N SER A 175 14.83 -6.91 -3.16
CA SER A 175 15.06 -7.39 -1.79
C SER A 175 15.70 -6.29 -0.92
N GLY A 176 15.22 -6.15 0.32
CA GLY A 176 15.70 -5.12 1.25
C GLY A 176 15.33 -3.68 0.93
N THR A 177 14.68 -3.40 -0.22
CA THR A 177 14.23 -2.04 -0.57
C THR A 177 12.82 -1.76 -0.08
N GLN A 178 12.51 -0.48 0.20
CA GLN A 178 11.14 -0.04 0.51
C GLN A 178 10.16 -0.35 -0.63
N ALA A 179 10.64 -0.36 -1.88
CA ALA A 179 9.86 -0.73 -3.04
C ALA A 179 9.43 -2.21 -3.00
N GLY A 180 10.29 -3.12 -2.54
CA GLY A 180 9.99 -4.54 -2.40
C GLY A 180 8.83 -4.83 -1.45
N LEU A 181 8.69 -4.06 -0.35
CA LEU A 181 7.55 -4.16 0.58
C LEU A 181 6.20 -3.81 -0.07
N ASN A 182 6.25 -3.03 -1.15
CA ASN A 182 5.06 -2.61 -1.86
C ASN A 182 4.67 -3.58 -2.99
N VAL A 183 5.58 -4.39 -3.51
CA VAL A 183 5.26 -5.35 -4.57
C VAL A 183 4.47 -6.53 -4.00
N ILE A 184 3.38 -6.90 -4.66
CA ILE A 184 2.53 -8.02 -4.25
C ILE A 184 2.63 -9.10 -5.30
N ARG A 185 3.12 -10.29 -4.94
CA ARG A 185 3.17 -11.42 -5.89
C ARG A 185 1.76 -11.82 -6.30
N GLU A 186 1.60 -12.20 -7.56
CA GLU A 186 0.30 -12.60 -8.13
C GLU A 186 -0.32 -13.79 -7.39
N SER A 187 0.48 -14.70 -6.83
CA SER A 187 0.01 -15.84 -6.03
C SER A 187 -0.41 -15.46 -4.60
N GLU A 188 0.15 -14.38 -4.06
CA GLU A 188 -0.07 -13.91 -2.69
C GLU A 188 -1.11 -12.78 -2.62
N ALA A 189 -1.58 -12.26 -3.76
CA ALA A 189 -2.56 -11.17 -3.80
C ALA A 189 -3.94 -11.63 -3.29
N GLN A 190 -4.52 -10.86 -2.37
CA GLN A 190 -5.89 -11.04 -1.89
C GLN A 190 -6.71 -9.77 -2.14
N LEU A 191 -7.95 -9.95 -2.59
CA LEU A 191 -8.90 -8.89 -2.82
C LEU A 191 -10.00 -8.91 -1.76
N TRP A 192 -10.31 -7.74 -1.22
CA TRP A 192 -11.31 -7.58 -0.17
C TRP A 192 -12.38 -6.58 -0.58
N TRP A 193 -13.64 -6.95 -0.37
CA TRP A 193 -14.81 -6.09 -0.59
C TRP A 193 -15.70 -6.15 0.64
N VAL A 194 -16.00 -4.97 1.23
CA VAL A 194 -16.83 -4.85 2.46
C VAL A 194 -16.38 -5.81 3.57
N ALA A 195 -15.08 -5.81 3.89
CA ALA A 195 -14.47 -6.71 4.89
C ALA A 195 -14.69 -8.22 4.65
N LYS A 196 -15.11 -8.62 3.44
CA LYS A 196 -15.18 -10.01 2.99
C LYS A 196 -14.08 -10.27 1.96
N GLU A 197 -13.35 -11.35 2.15
CA GLU A 197 -12.38 -11.82 1.18
C GLU A 197 -13.10 -12.34 -0.07
N LEU A 198 -12.68 -11.86 -1.23
CA LEU A 198 -13.10 -12.34 -2.53
C LEU A 198 -12.31 -13.61 -2.84
N ARG A 199 -12.95 -14.77 -2.66
CA ARG A 199 -12.30 -16.06 -2.87
C ARG A 199 -12.03 -16.28 -4.36
N ARG A 200 -10.78 -16.59 -4.71
CA ARG A 200 -10.33 -16.82 -6.10
C ARG A 200 -11.15 -17.86 -6.86
N THR A 201 -11.66 -18.88 -6.17
CA THR A 201 -12.45 -19.96 -6.77
C THR A 201 -13.85 -19.56 -7.25
N LYS A 202 -14.33 -18.37 -6.88
CA LYS A 202 -15.68 -17.89 -7.20
C LYS A 202 -15.68 -16.88 -8.34
N THR A 203 -16.86 -16.54 -8.83
CA THR A 203 -17.03 -15.47 -9.82
C THR A 203 -17.33 -14.13 -9.15
N LEU A 204 -17.09 -13.03 -9.85
CA LEU A 204 -17.44 -11.70 -9.34
C LEU A 204 -18.95 -11.55 -9.12
N SER A 205 -19.77 -12.18 -9.99
CA SER A 205 -21.23 -12.16 -9.90
C SER A 205 -21.80 -12.81 -8.65
N ASP A 206 -21.08 -13.75 -8.02
CA ASP A 206 -21.50 -14.37 -6.76
C ASP A 206 -21.54 -13.37 -5.59
N TYR A 207 -20.79 -12.27 -5.71
CA TYR A 207 -20.68 -11.22 -4.71
C TYR A 207 -21.49 -9.99 -5.08
N VAL A 208 -21.32 -9.49 -6.31
CA VAL A 208 -21.90 -8.22 -6.78
C VAL A 208 -23.30 -8.42 -7.39
N GLY A 209 -23.66 -9.66 -7.72
CA GLY A 209 -24.88 -10.02 -8.43
C GLY A 209 -24.75 -9.88 -9.95
N LYS A 210 -25.89 -9.97 -10.65
CA LYS A 210 -25.96 -9.89 -12.13
C LYS A 210 -25.91 -8.46 -12.68
N ASN A 211 -25.83 -7.44 -11.81
CA ASN A 211 -25.85 -6.05 -12.25
C ASN A 211 -24.47 -5.59 -12.71
N GLU A 212 -24.37 -5.38 -14.01
CA GLU A 212 -23.15 -4.98 -14.70
C GLU A 212 -22.84 -3.48 -14.65
N LYS A 213 -23.68 -2.64 -14.05
CA LYS A 213 -23.44 -1.19 -13.90
C LYS A 213 -22.95 -0.80 -12.50
N THR A 214 -22.52 -1.77 -11.70
CA THR A 214 -22.07 -1.56 -10.31
C THR A 214 -20.63 -1.07 -10.26
N LYS A 215 -20.38 -0.13 -9.33
CA LYS A 215 -19.04 0.29 -8.92
C LYS A 215 -18.77 -0.29 -7.53
N ILE A 216 -17.71 -1.08 -7.39
CA ILE A 216 -17.30 -1.65 -6.09
C ILE A 216 -15.91 -1.18 -5.71
N ILE A 217 -15.68 -1.00 -4.40
CA ILE A 217 -14.37 -0.63 -3.86
C ILE A 217 -13.69 -1.90 -3.37
N VAL A 218 -12.56 -2.24 -3.98
CA VAL A 218 -11.81 -3.45 -3.67
C VAL A 218 -10.45 -3.06 -3.09
N LYS A 219 -10.10 -3.63 -1.95
CA LYS A 219 -8.79 -3.44 -1.33
C LYS A 219 -7.87 -4.60 -1.70
N ILE A 220 -6.68 -4.30 -2.25
CA ILE A 220 -5.62 -5.29 -2.49
C ILE A 220 -4.70 -5.39 -1.27
N GLN A 221 -4.39 -6.61 -0.84
CA GLN A 221 -3.44 -6.90 0.23
C GLN A 221 -2.61 -8.15 -0.08
N GLN A 222 -1.48 -8.28 0.61
CA GLN A 222 -0.68 -9.50 0.58
C GLN A 222 -1.22 -10.53 1.57
N ARG A 223 -1.16 -11.80 1.18
CA ARG A 223 -1.55 -12.94 2.02
C ARG A 223 -0.81 -12.90 3.36
N GLY A 224 -1.57 -12.91 4.44
CA GLY A 224 -1.04 -12.87 5.81
C GLY A 224 -1.23 -11.53 6.53
N GLN A 225 -1.63 -10.45 5.83
CA GLN A 225 -1.87 -9.13 6.45
C GLN A 225 -3.26 -8.96 7.10
N GLY A 226 -4.05 -10.04 7.16
CA GLY A 226 -5.40 -10.04 7.76
C GLY A 226 -6.43 -9.27 6.92
N ALA A 227 -7.58 -8.95 7.51
CA ALA A 227 -8.59 -8.12 6.86
C ALA A 227 -8.16 -6.65 6.85
N PRO A 228 -8.41 -5.90 5.76
CA PRO A 228 -8.08 -4.49 5.71
C PRO A 228 -8.90 -3.70 6.73
N ALA A 229 -8.26 -2.69 7.34
CA ALA A 229 -8.93 -1.76 8.23
C ALA A 229 -10.12 -1.10 7.51
N ARG A 230 -11.21 -0.94 8.27
CA ARG A 230 -12.41 -0.25 7.80
C ARG A 230 -12.10 1.25 7.71
N GLU A 231 -12.40 1.85 6.56
CA GLU A 231 -12.28 3.28 6.38
C GLU A 231 -13.18 4.01 7.39
N PRO A 232 -12.69 5.09 8.02
CA PRO A 232 -13.57 5.95 8.81
C PRO A 232 -14.67 6.49 7.91
N VAL A 233 -15.91 6.45 8.40
CA VAL A 233 -17.10 6.88 7.64
C VAL A 233 -17.05 8.38 7.30
N ILE A 234 -16.17 9.12 7.97
CA ILE A 234 -16.00 10.57 7.84
C ILE A 234 -14.58 10.80 7.32
N SER A 235 -14.43 11.59 6.26
CA SER A 235 -13.11 12.00 5.77
C SER A 235 -12.40 12.87 6.80
N SER A 236 -11.07 12.93 6.77
CA SER A 236 -10.30 13.75 7.71
C SER A 236 -10.63 15.24 7.62
N GLU A 237 -11.01 15.71 6.43
CA GLU A 237 -11.42 17.10 6.17
C GLU A 237 -12.82 17.38 6.74
N GLU A 238 -13.78 16.50 6.47
CA GLU A 238 -15.12 16.60 7.07
C GLU A 238 -15.06 16.48 8.60
N GLN A 239 -14.17 15.64 9.14
CA GLN A 239 -13.95 15.51 10.58
C GLN A 239 -13.42 16.81 11.19
N LYS A 240 -12.49 17.50 10.50
CA LYS A 240 -12.01 18.83 10.91
C LYS A 240 -13.13 19.87 10.85
N GLN A 241 -13.91 19.89 9.77
CA GLN A 241 -15.05 20.81 9.64
C GLN A 241 -16.12 20.56 10.70
N LEU A 242 -16.38 19.30 11.02
CA LEU A 242 -17.31 18.89 12.07
C LEU A 242 -16.79 19.31 13.45
N MET A 243 -15.49 19.13 13.74
CA MET A 243 -14.89 19.63 14.98
C MET A 243 -14.97 21.15 15.09
N LEU A 244 -14.69 21.89 14.00
CA LEU A 244 -14.84 23.34 13.95
C LEU A 244 -16.30 23.79 14.16
N TYR A 245 -17.25 23.07 13.55
CA TYR A 245 -18.68 23.32 13.74
C TYR A 245 -19.10 23.12 15.20
N TYR A 246 -18.68 22.01 15.83
CA TYR A 246 -18.98 21.75 17.23
C TYR A 246 -18.32 22.76 18.17
N GLN A 247 -17.09 23.17 17.89
CA GLN A 247 -16.41 24.22 18.66
C GLN A 247 -17.16 25.55 18.57
N ARG A 248 -17.55 25.98 17.37
CA ARG A 248 -18.35 27.20 17.16
C ARG A 248 -19.69 27.13 17.90
N ARG A 249 -20.40 26.00 17.81
CA ARG A 249 -21.64 25.75 18.56
C ARG A 249 -21.45 25.83 20.07
N GLN A 250 -20.34 25.30 20.60
CA GLN A 250 -20.02 25.39 22.02
C GLN A 250 -19.74 26.83 22.47
N GLU A 251 -19.05 27.61 21.63
CA GLU A 251 -18.80 29.03 21.88
C GLU A 251 -20.11 29.85 21.88
N GLU A 252 -21.01 29.61 20.91
CA GLU A 252 -22.34 30.23 20.85
C GLU A 252 -23.21 29.86 22.07
N LEU A 253 -23.18 28.60 22.50
CA LEU A 253 -23.89 28.14 23.70
C LEU A 253 -23.33 28.71 25.00
N LYS A 254 -22.00 28.88 25.08
CA LYS A 254 -21.38 29.62 26.19
C LYS A 254 -21.83 31.07 26.17
N VAL A 255 -21.69 31.79 25.06
CA VAL A 255 -22.09 33.21 24.96
C VAL A 255 -23.56 33.39 25.32
N SER A 256 -24.47 32.56 24.78
CA SER A 256 -25.90 32.63 25.09
C SER A 256 -26.25 32.21 26.53
N GLY A 257 -25.51 31.27 27.12
CA GLY A 257 -25.63 30.91 28.53
C GLY A 257 -25.22 32.06 29.46
N TRP A 258 -24.10 32.72 29.16
CA TRP A 258 -23.66 33.92 29.87
C TRP A 258 -24.67 35.06 29.68
N GLN A 259 -25.16 35.29 28.45
CA GLN A 259 -26.09 36.37 28.17
C GLN A 259 -27.44 36.19 28.87
N LYS A 260 -27.94 34.95 29.02
CA LYS A 260 -29.13 34.63 29.85
C LYS A 260 -28.90 34.87 31.35
N VAL A 261 -27.71 34.58 31.87
CA VAL A 261 -27.33 34.88 33.26
C VAL A 261 -27.29 36.39 33.51
N PHE A 262 -26.76 37.16 32.56
CA PHE A 262 -26.68 38.62 32.68
C PHE A 262 -28.02 39.33 32.39
N SER A 263 -28.84 38.85 31.46
CA SER A 263 -30.16 39.43 31.18
C SER A 263 -31.23 39.08 32.23
N GLY A 264 -31.04 37.98 32.97
CA GLY A 264 -31.84 37.65 34.16
C GLY A 264 -31.53 38.51 35.39
N ALA A 265 -30.46 39.30 35.34
CA ALA A 265 -30.06 40.24 36.39
C ALA A 265 -30.62 41.67 36.16
N GLY A 266 -31.67 41.80 35.34
CA GLY A 266 -32.46 43.03 35.23
C GLY A 266 -33.60 43.04 36.25
N ALA A 267 -33.51 43.95 37.23
CA ALA A 267 -34.54 44.32 38.20
C ALA A 267 -34.76 43.35 39.39
N ARG A 268 -33.88 43.44 40.39
CA ARG A 268 -34.24 43.77 41.78
C ARG A 268 -32.96 43.90 42.60
N GLY A 269 -32.66 45.12 43.06
CA GLY A 269 -31.64 45.32 44.08
C GLY A 269 -32.07 44.63 45.36
N ILE A 270 -31.27 43.66 45.83
CA ILE A 270 -31.38 43.11 47.19
C ILE A 270 -29.95 42.83 47.68
N HIS A 271 -29.72 43.30 48.91
CA HIS A 271 -28.60 43.01 49.82
C HIS A 271 -28.08 41.56 49.79
N PRO A 272 -26.83 41.30 50.25
CA PRO A 272 -26.21 40.00 50.22
C PRO A 272 -26.86 39.11 51.29
N LEU A 273 -27.82 38.28 50.87
CA LEU A 273 -28.36 37.21 51.70
C LEU A 273 -28.26 35.88 50.96
N ALA A 274 -27.39 35.05 51.51
CA ALA A 274 -27.42 33.59 51.48
C ALA A 274 -27.44 32.91 50.10
N LEU A 275 -26.24 32.53 49.63
CA LEU A 275 -26.09 31.28 48.88
C LEU A 275 -26.60 30.12 49.75
N PRO A 276 -27.60 29.32 49.32
CA PRO A 276 -27.91 28.08 49.98
C PRO A 276 -26.74 27.12 49.74
N LYS A 277 -25.95 26.91 50.78
CA LYS A 277 -25.11 25.71 50.94
C LYS A 277 -26.00 24.47 50.78
N CYS A 278 -26.05 23.88 49.60
CA CYS A 278 -26.32 22.45 49.51
C CYS A 278 -25.09 21.71 50.03
N ARG A 279 -25.25 21.08 51.18
CA ARG A 279 -24.29 20.22 51.89
C ARG A 279 -23.58 19.26 50.93
N MET A 280 -22.28 19.40 50.78
CA MET A 280 -21.41 18.23 50.89
C MET A 280 -20.81 18.25 52.29
N TRP A 281 -21.19 17.28 53.11
CA TRP A 281 -20.48 16.95 54.33
C TRP A 281 -19.11 16.40 53.93
N GLY A 282 -18.05 17.09 54.36
CA GLY A 282 -16.70 16.55 54.43
C GLY A 282 -16.25 16.55 55.87
N GLY A 283 -15.48 15.53 56.28
CA GLY A 283 -14.66 15.62 57.48
C GLY A 283 -14.37 14.30 58.18
N GLY A 284 -13.33 13.60 57.71
CA GLY A 284 -12.64 12.53 58.43
C GLY A 284 -11.26 12.34 57.80
N THR A 285 -10.29 13.09 58.30
CA THR A 285 -8.89 13.23 57.86
C THR A 285 -8.01 12.01 58.13
N ALA A 286 -7.04 11.71 57.24
CA ALA A 286 -5.62 11.53 57.60
C ALA A 286 -4.70 11.36 56.36
N THR A 287 -3.77 12.32 56.22
CA THR A 287 -2.36 12.22 55.81
C THR A 287 -1.91 11.54 54.50
N ALA A 288 -1.24 12.35 53.66
CA ALA A 288 -0.34 12.00 52.54
C ALA A 288 1.02 11.44 53.05
N PRO A 289 1.94 10.89 52.21
CA PRO A 289 2.67 11.69 51.20
C PRO A 289 3.18 10.97 49.90
N SER A 290 3.56 11.82 48.94
CA SER A 290 4.71 11.77 48.00
C SER A 290 4.95 10.61 47.00
N SER A 291 4.98 10.97 45.72
CA SER A 291 5.75 10.34 44.60
C SER A 291 7.27 10.52 44.80
N PRO A 292 8.20 9.74 44.18
CA PRO A 292 8.57 9.96 42.76
C PRO A 292 9.20 8.78 41.95
N GLY A 293 9.15 8.86 40.61
CA GLY A 293 10.29 8.62 39.68
C GLY A 293 10.70 7.20 39.19
N PRO A 294 11.45 7.09 38.05
CA PRO A 294 11.64 5.87 37.24
C PRO A 294 13.11 5.34 37.19
N TRP A 295 13.35 4.28 36.38
CA TRP A 295 14.63 3.67 35.89
C TRP A 295 15.18 2.44 36.65
N GLY A 296 15.50 1.35 35.92
CA GLY A 296 16.19 0.11 36.41
C GLY A 296 17.73 0.26 36.37
N PRO A 297 18.57 -0.78 36.12
CA PRO A 297 18.51 -2.24 36.35
C PRO A 297 19.76 -2.74 37.18
N HIS A 298 19.92 -4.07 37.35
CA HIS A 298 21.17 -4.86 37.57
C HIS A 298 21.18 -5.85 38.77
N LEU A 299 21.53 -7.11 38.43
CA LEU A 299 22.50 -8.04 39.06
C LEU A 299 22.32 -8.36 40.56
N ALA A 300 22.44 -9.58 41.10
CA ALA A 300 23.05 -10.82 40.65
C ALA A 300 22.54 -12.01 41.49
N ALA A 301 22.68 -13.21 40.91
CA ALA A 301 23.13 -14.50 41.48
C ALA A 301 22.79 -14.83 42.96
N SER A 302 22.34 -16.03 43.33
CA SER A 302 23.03 -17.31 43.08
C SER A 302 22.19 -18.49 43.61
N HIS A 303 22.16 -19.60 42.84
CA HIS A 303 22.38 -21.02 43.24
C HIS A 303 21.62 -21.61 44.46
N LEU A 304 20.92 -22.76 44.40
CA LEU A 304 21.27 -24.10 43.87
C LEU A 304 19.96 -24.91 43.59
N HIS A 305 19.81 -25.60 42.43
CA HIS A 305 20.07 -27.05 42.16
C HIS A 305 19.14 -28.03 42.95
N LEU A 306 18.57 -29.14 42.47
CA LEU A 306 18.73 -30.08 41.33
C LEU A 306 17.46 -30.98 41.37
N SER A 307 16.79 -31.39 40.29
CA SER A 307 17.00 -32.65 39.54
C SER A 307 15.80 -32.83 38.57
N LEU A 308 16.00 -32.92 37.25
CA LEU A 308 16.37 -34.08 36.41
C LEU A 308 15.36 -35.24 36.44
N GLY A 309 14.73 -35.50 35.27
CA GLY A 309 14.02 -36.74 34.98
C GLY A 309 13.05 -36.65 33.79
N ALA A 310 13.57 -36.69 32.55
CA ALA A 310 12.86 -37.27 31.40
C ALA A 310 13.15 -38.80 31.42
N PRO A 311 12.37 -39.72 30.78
CA PRO A 311 12.11 -39.67 29.33
C PRO A 311 10.82 -40.38 28.81
N PHE A 312 10.57 -40.23 27.50
CA PHE A 312 10.03 -41.20 26.50
C PHE A 312 8.73 -42.00 26.73
N TRP A 313 7.90 -42.16 25.67
CA TRP A 313 7.01 -43.28 25.24
C TRP A 313 5.96 -42.65 24.28
N ALA A 314 6.01 -42.77 22.94
CA ALA A 314 5.78 -43.92 22.05
C ALA A 314 4.35 -44.52 22.10
N GLY A 315 3.58 -44.28 21.03
CA GLY A 315 2.61 -45.21 20.40
C GLY A 315 1.27 -45.50 21.11
N GLY A 316 0.16 -45.51 20.33
CA GLY A 316 -1.08 -46.17 20.76
C GLY A 316 -2.35 -45.65 20.12
N GLU A 317 -2.70 -46.20 18.95
CA GLU A 317 -4.05 -46.21 18.39
C GLU A 317 -5.08 -46.77 19.38
N TRP A 318 -6.29 -46.21 19.39
CA TRP A 318 -7.47 -46.87 19.93
C TRP A 318 -8.67 -46.65 18.99
N GLU A 319 -8.89 -47.65 18.12
CA GLU A 319 -10.18 -47.95 17.52
C GLU A 319 -11.19 -48.32 18.63
N PHE A 320 -12.41 -47.79 18.55
CA PHE A 320 -13.56 -48.39 19.22
C PHE A 320 -14.62 -48.78 18.19
N ARG A 321 -14.95 -50.06 18.21
CA ARG A 321 -15.79 -50.81 17.29
C ARG A 321 -17.27 -50.82 17.73
N HIS A 322 -18.13 -50.86 16.70
CA HIS A 322 -19.39 -51.63 16.57
C HIS A 322 -20.67 -51.21 17.31
N ARG A 323 -21.72 -50.91 16.51
CA ARG A 323 -23.04 -51.58 16.42
C ARG A 323 -23.69 -51.21 15.07
N PHE A 324 -23.71 -52.11 14.08
CA PHE A 324 -24.77 -53.08 13.71
C PHE A 324 -26.02 -52.51 12.98
N PHE A 325 -26.00 -52.66 11.64
CA PHE A 325 -27.05 -53.11 10.65
C PHE A 325 -28.49 -52.51 10.60
N PRO A 326 -29.28 -52.66 9.51
CA PRO A 326 -29.01 -53.23 8.16
C PRO A 326 -29.46 -52.37 6.94
N GLN A 327 -29.08 -52.83 5.74
CA GLN A 327 -29.64 -52.42 4.43
C GLN A 327 -31.04 -53.06 4.17
N PRO A 328 -31.71 -52.71 3.05
CA PRO A 328 -31.62 -53.65 1.92
C PRO A 328 -31.44 -53.02 0.53
N VAL A 329 -30.80 -53.82 -0.32
CA VAL A 329 -30.72 -53.74 -1.79
C VAL A 329 -32.04 -54.23 -2.39
N PHE A 330 -32.50 -53.62 -3.49
CA PHE A 330 -33.20 -54.35 -4.54
C PHE A 330 -32.86 -53.79 -5.93
N ILE A 331 -32.48 -54.71 -6.80
CA ILE A 331 -32.21 -54.61 -8.24
C ILE A 331 -33.54 -54.81 -8.97
N LEU A 332 -33.77 -54.13 -10.11
CA LEU A 332 -34.43 -54.72 -11.27
C LEU A 332 -34.23 -53.87 -12.55
N GLN A 333 -33.67 -54.54 -13.57
CA GLN A 333 -33.68 -54.17 -14.98
C GLN A 333 -35.12 -54.18 -15.53
N ASN A 334 -35.46 -53.32 -16.49
CA ASN A 334 -35.68 -53.70 -17.91
C ASN A 334 -36.34 -52.58 -18.75
N THR A 335 -35.75 -52.38 -19.94
CA THR A 335 -36.36 -52.18 -21.27
C THR A 335 -37.81 -51.65 -21.37
N LEU A 336 -38.03 -50.58 -22.17
CA LEU A 336 -38.77 -50.68 -23.45
C LEU A 336 -38.87 -49.34 -24.19
N GLN A 337 -38.23 -49.37 -25.35
CA GLN A 337 -38.46 -48.66 -26.61
C GLN A 337 -39.96 -48.57 -26.97
N LYS A 338 -40.46 -47.39 -27.37
CA LYS A 338 -41.68 -47.26 -28.19
C LYS A 338 -41.54 -46.16 -29.24
N CYS A 339 -41.82 -46.59 -30.46
CA CYS A 339 -41.83 -45.85 -31.72
C CYS A 339 -43.01 -44.86 -31.85
N LEU A 340 -42.80 -43.84 -32.69
CA LEU A 340 -43.65 -43.21 -33.75
C LEU A 340 -45.11 -43.70 -33.91
N PRO A 341 -46.06 -42.92 -34.49
CA PRO A 341 -45.93 -42.03 -35.68
C PRO A 341 -46.65 -40.66 -35.49
N GLU A 342 -46.75 -39.70 -36.42
CA GLU A 342 -46.59 -39.55 -37.88
C GLU A 342 -45.78 -38.28 -38.22
#